data_AF-A0A0P9FFA3-F1
#
_entry.id   AF-A0A0P9FFA3-F1
#
_cell.length_a   1.000
_cell.length_b   1.000
_cell.length_c   1.000
_cell.angle_alpha   90.00
_cell.angle_beta   90.00
_cell.angle_gamma   90.00
#
_symmetry.space_group_name_H-M   'P 1'
#
loop_
_entity.id
_entity.type
_entity.pdbx_description
1 polymer ?
#
loop_
_entity_poly.entity_id
_entity_poly.type
_entity_poly.pdbx_seq_one_letter_code
_entity_poly.pdbx_strand_id
1 'polypeptide(L)'
;MAVVKARQQDIDLLARLLRAEAEGEGEKGMILVGNVGINRIRANCSDFKGLRTIPQMIYQPHAFEAVIHGYFYQKARDREKRLARRTVNGERQWPAKFSLWYFRPEGDCPPTWYNQPLVARYKKHCFYQPTAAECDNIYNTY
;
A
#
# COMPACT_ATOMS: atom_id res chain seq x y z
N MET A 1 -4.38 -17.63 -6.81
CA MET A 1 -3.49 -17.05 -7.84
C MET A 1 -3.11 -15.64 -7.42
N ALA A 2 -1.95 -15.13 -7.83
CA ALA A 2 -1.56 -13.76 -7.52
C ALA A 2 -2.45 -12.75 -8.27
N VAL A 3 -2.87 -11.67 -7.61
CA VAL A 3 -3.70 -10.62 -8.24
C VAL A 3 -2.88 -9.59 -9.01
N VAL A 4 -1.55 -9.59 -8.80
CA VAL A 4 -0.57 -8.79 -9.54
C VAL A 4 0.62 -9.69 -9.89
N LYS A 5 1.19 -9.52 -11.09
CA LYS A 5 2.40 -10.24 -11.51
C LYS A 5 3.58 -9.78 -10.65
N ALA A 6 4.24 -10.73 -9.97
CA ALA A 6 5.40 -10.45 -9.14
C ALA A 6 6.45 -11.56 -9.28
N ARG A 7 7.70 -11.17 -9.55
CA ARG A 7 8.88 -12.04 -9.50
C ARG A 7 9.44 -12.04 -8.07
N GLN A 8 10.39 -12.93 -7.80
CA GLN A 8 11.04 -12.98 -6.48
C GLN A 8 11.68 -11.66 -6.06
N GLN A 9 12.27 -10.93 -7.01
CA GLN A 9 12.86 -9.61 -6.76
C GLN A 9 11.79 -8.57 -6.38
N ASP A 10 10.60 -8.64 -6.99
CA ASP A 10 9.49 -7.73 -6.70
C ASP A 10 8.91 -8.03 -5.30
N ILE A 11 8.86 -9.30 -4.89
CA ILE A 11 8.49 -9.71 -3.52
C ILE A 11 9.51 -9.20 -2.51
N ASP A 12 10.79 -9.32 -2.80
CA ASP A 12 11.86 -8.83 -1.93
C ASP A 12 11.81 -7.30 -1.82
N LEU A 13 11.50 -6.59 -2.91
CA LEU A 13 11.34 -5.14 -2.93
C LEU A 13 10.12 -4.70 -2.10
N LEU A 14 8.97 -5.35 -2.29
CA LEU A 14 7.76 -5.08 -1.50
C LEU A 14 8.01 -5.37 -0.02
N ALA A 15 8.68 -6.47 0.32
CA ALA A 15 9.00 -6.81 1.70
C ALA A 15 9.85 -5.73 2.40
N ARG A 16 10.81 -5.12 1.69
CA ARG A 16 11.60 -3.99 2.20
C ARG A 16 10.71 -2.78 2.47
N LEU A 17 9.80 -2.48 1.55
CA LEU A 17 8.83 -1.39 1.69
C LEU A 17 7.96 -1.61 2.94
N LEU A 18 7.37 -2.79 3.10
CA LEU A 18 6.48 -3.07 4.24
C LEU A 18 7.19 -2.86 5.57
N ARG A 19 8.46 -3.29 5.67
CA ARG A 19 9.28 -3.04 6.85
C ARG A 19 9.49 -1.55 7.07
N ALA A 20 9.95 -0.84 6.06
CA ALA A 20 10.28 0.58 6.18
C ALA A 20 9.07 1.43 6.57
N GLU A 21 7.89 1.11 6.02
CA GLU A 21 6.67 1.88 6.23
C GLU A 21 5.91 1.50 7.50
N ALA A 22 5.93 0.22 7.91
CA ALA A 22 4.97 -0.28 8.89
C ALA A 22 5.52 -1.33 9.88
N GLU A 23 6.85 -1.44 10.04
CA GLU A 23 7.43 -2.38 11.03
C GLU A 23 6.90 -2.13 12.46
N GLY A 24 6.85 -0.86 12.90
CA GLY A 24 6.30 -0.49 14.21
C GLY A 24 4.79 -0.72 14.36
N GLU A 25 4.08 -0.83 13.24
CA GLU A 25 2.64 -1.06 13.19
C GLU A 25 2.29 -2.55 13.28
N GLY A 26 3.29 -3.44 13.18
CA GLY A 26 3.14 -4.90 13.26
C GLY A 26 2.65 -5.54 11.97
N GLU A 27 2.39 -6.85 11.99
CA GLU A 27 2.06 -7.62 10.77
C GLU A 27 0.82 -7.10 10.06
N LYS A 28 -0.21 -6.74 10.83
CA LYS A 28 -1.42 -6.16 10.26
C LYS A 28 -1.13 -4.82 9.59
N GLY A 29 -0.36 -3.93 10.21
CA GLY A 29 0.05 -2.65 9.60
C GLY A 29 0.80 -2.86 8.28
N MET A 30 1.72 -3.82 8.25
CA MET A 30 2.45 -4.19 7.03
C MET A 30 1.52 -4.73 5.92
N ILE A 31 0.54 -5.57 6.26
CA ILE A 31 -0.47 -6.03 5.29
C ILE A 31 -1.29 -4.86 4.77
N LEU A 32 -1.69 -3.93 5.63
CA LEU A 32 -2.49 -2.77 5.24
C LEU A 32 -1.73 -1.86 4.26
N VAL A 33 -0.45 -1.56 4.50
CA VAL A 33 0.39 -0.81 3.55
C VAL A 33 0.53 -1.57 2.23
N GLY A 34 0.78 -2.89 2.30
CA GLY A 34 0.85 -3.71 1.11
C GLY A 34 -0.47 -3.75 0.32
N ASN A 35 -1.62 -3.75 1.00
CA ASN A 35 -2.93 -3.66 0.38
C ASN A 35 -3.10 -2.35 -0.38
N VAL A 36 -2.72 -1.21 0.20
CA VAL A 36 -2.74 0.07 -0.50
C VAL A 36 -1.85 0.00 -1.76
N GLY A 37 -0.63 -0.52 -1.65
CA GLY A 37 0.27 -0.66 -2.80
C GLY A 37 -0.30 -1.54 -3.92
N ILE A 38 -0.90 -2.68 -3.59
CA ILE A 38 -1.54 -3.57 -4.57
C ILE A 38 -2.80 -2.92 -5.16
N ASN A 39 -3.60 -2.22 -4.35
CA ASN A 39 -4.77 -1.49 -4.81
C ASN A 39 -4.37 -0.43 -5.85
N ARG A 40 -3.29 0.33 -5.63
CA ARG A 40 -2.76 1.32 -6.59
C ARG A 40 -2.46 0.71 -7.96
N ILE A 41 -1.86 -0.49 -7.99
CA ILE A 41 -1.57 -1.22 -9.24
C ILE A 41 -2.86 -1.67 -9.95
N ARG A 42 -3.87 -2.11 -9.18
CA ARG A 42 -5.12 -2.65 -9.73
C ARG A 42 -6.13 -1.57 -10.15
N ALA A 43 -6.14 -0.42 -9.47
CA ALA A 43 -7.19 0.58 -9.60
C ALA A 43 -7.18 1.33 -10.95
N ASN A 44 -5.99 1.60 -11.51
CA ASN A 44 -5.82 2.26 -12.81
C ASN A 44 -6.70 3.52 -13.00
N CYS A 45 -6.74 4.37 -12.00
CA CYS A 45 -7.60 5.56 -11.89
C CYS A 45 -6.84 6.63 -11.11
N SER A 46 -7.38 7.86 -11.06
CA SER A 46 -6.77 8.97 -10.32
C SER A 46 -5.26 9.12 -10.63
N ASP A 47 -4.43 9.24 -9.60
CA ASP A 47 -2.95 9.33 -9.65
C ASP A 47 -2.24 8.02 -10.05
N PHE A 48 -2.97 6.90 -10.17
CA PHE A 48 -2.40 5.56 -10.36
C PHE A 48 -2.67 4.97 -11.75
N LYS A 49 -3.03 5.81 -12.72
CA LYS A 49 -3.21 5.40 -14.13
C LYS A 49 -1.88 4.90 -14.70
N GLY A 50 -1.90 3.74 -15.36
CA GLY A 50 -0.72 3.15 -15.99
C GLY A 50 0.27 2.47 -15.04
N LEU A 51 -0.02 2.43 -13.73
CA LEU A 51 0.78 1.72 -12.74
C LEU A 51 0.52 0.21 -12.84
N ARG A 52 1.50 -0.58 -13.31
CA ARG A 52 1.28 -2.02 -13.60
C ARG A 52 2.16 -2.97 -12.81
N THR A 53 3.22 -2.47 -12.18
CA THR A 53 4.22 -3.31 -11.52
C THR A 53 4.58 -2.78 -10.13
N ILE A 54 5.06 -3.67 -9.26
CA ILE A 54 5.52 -3.32 -7.91
C ILE A 54 6.65 -2.27 -7.94
N PRO A 55 7.68 -2.38 -8.81
CA PRO A 55 8.69 -1.33 -8.91
C PRO A 55 8.12 0.02 -9.32
N GLN A 56 7.21 0.07 -10.30
CA GLN A 56 6.56 1.33 -10.70
C GLN A 56 5.78 1.97 -9.56
N MET A 57 5.09 1.15 -8.75
CA MET A 57 4.36 1.60 -7.57
C MET A 57 5.29 2.18 -6.50
N ILE A 58 6.42 1.51 -6.24
CA ILE A 58 7.36 1.91 -5.20
C ILE A 58 8.15 3.16 -5.59
N TYR A 59 8.56 3.25 -6.86
CA TYR A 59 9.39 4.35 -7.37
C TYR A 59 8.59 5.48 -8.02
N GLN A 60 7.26 5.46 -7.92
CA GLN A 60 6.44 6.61 -8.31
C GLN A 60 6.91 7.85 -7.51
N PRO A 61 7.15 9.00 -8.16
CA PRO A 61 7.59 10.20 -7.46
C PRO A 61 6.68 10.54 -6.28
N HIS A 62 7.27 10.78 -5.11
CA HIS A 62 6.57 11.11 -3.86
C HIS A 62 5.62 10.04 -3.31
N ALA A 63 5.65 8.80 -3.83
CA ALA A 63 4.74 7.75 -3.37
C ALA A 63 5.11 7.15 -2.01
N PHE A 64 6.40 7.02 -1.72
CA PHE A 64 6.94 6.46 -0.48
C PHE A 64 8.22 7.19 -0.08
N GLU A 65 8.27 7.72 1.13
CA GLU A 65 9.49 8.33 1.68
C GLU A 65 10.54 7.25 2.01
N ALA A 66 10.13 6.00 2.24
CA ALA A 66 11.07 4.90 2.49
C ALA A 66 12.20 4.80 1.45
N VAL A 67 11.95 5.09 0.17
CA VAL A 67 12.94 4.90 -0.91
C VAL A 67 14.14 5.85 -0.83
N ILE A 68 14.01 6.99 -0.11
CA ILE A 68 15.12 7.94 0.08
C ILE A 68 15.99 7.57 1.29
N HIS A 69 15.54 6.66 2.15
CA HIS A 69 16.29 6.26 3.34
C HIS A 69 17.05 4.95 3.14
N GLY A 70 18.30 4.88 3.64
CA GLY A 70 19.14 3.69 3.55
C GLY A 70 18.51 2.43 4.16
N TYR A 71 17.61 2.58 5.13
CA TYR A 71 16.88 1.47 5.77
C TYR A 71 16.09 0.60 4.79
N PHE A 72 15.55 1.21 3.73
CA PHE A 72 14.82 0.51 2.68
C PHE A 72 15.70 -0.46 1.90
N TYR A 73 16.98 -0.14 1.69
CA TYR A 73 17.88 -0.95 0.87
C TYR A 73 18.47 -2.18 1.58
N GLN A 74 18.27 -2.29 2.90
CA GLN A 74 18.69 -3.47 3.65
C GLN A 74 17.91 -4.72 3.20
N LYS A 75 18.54 -5.90 3.32
CA LYS A 75 17.98 -7.19 2.91
C LYS A 75 16.58 -7.44 3.50
N ALA A 76 15.66 -7.93 2.66
CA ALA A 76 14.33 -8.37 3.11
C ALA A 76 14.44 -9.63 3.97
N ARG A 77 13.73 -9.67 5.11
CA ARG A 77 13.68 -10.85 5.98
C ARG A 77 12.50 -11.74 5.61
N ASP A 78 12.56 -13.01 5.98
CA ASP A 78 11.55 -13.99 5.56
C ASP A 78 10.15 -13.67 6.08
N ARG A 79 10.06 -13.03 7.26
CA ARG A 79 8.79 -12.56 7.81
C ARG A 79 8.09 -11.60 6.85
N GLU A 80 8.76 -10.55 6.40
CA GLU A 80 8.15 -9.56 5.52
C GLU A 80 7.91 -10.13 4.12
N LYS A 81 8.78 -11.04 3.63
CA LYS A 81 8.53 -11.75 2.38
C LYS A 81 7.23 -12.55 2.42
N ARG A 82 6.91 -13.21 3.54
CA ARG A 82 5.62 -13.91 3.71
C ARG A 82 4.45 -12.94 3.64
N LEU A 83 4.54 -11.79 4.30
CA LEU A 83 3.49 -10.76 4.26
C LEU A 83 3.32 -10.16 2.86
N ALA A 84 4.42 -9.87 2.16
CA ALA A 84 4.41 -9.39 0.78
C ALA A 84 3.77 -10.39 -0.19
N ARG A 85 4.02 -11.69 -0.04
CA ARG A 85 3.34 -12.72 -0.84
C ARG A 85 1.84 -12.77 -0.57
N ARG A 86 1.43 -12.63 0.70
CA ARG A 86 0.01 -12.60 1.08
C ARG A 86 -0.74 -11.44 0.42
N THR A 87 -0.16 -10.24 0.45
CA THR A 87 -0.77 -9.06 -0.20
C THR A 87 -0.80 -9.20 -1.73
N VAL A 88 0.27 -9.68 -2.35
CA VAL A 88 0.33 -9.98 -3.80
C VAL A 88 -0.68 -11.07 -4.21
N ASN A 89 -0.98 -12.00 -3.31
CA ASN A 89 -2.01 -13.02 -3.51
C ASN A 89 -3.45 -12.50 -3.32
N GLY A 90 -3.62 -11.20 -3.06
CA GLY A 90 -4.93 -10.57 -2.99
C GLY A 90 -5.58 -10.62 -1.62
N GLU A 91 -4.84 -10.92 -0.55
CA GLU A 91 -5.35 -10.71 0.80
C GLU A 91 -5.73 -9.23 0.95
N ARG A 92 -6.93 -8.91 1.45
CA ARG A 92 -7.40 -7.55 1.70
C ARG A 92 -7.92 -7.44 3.12
N GLN A 93 -7.41 -6.47 3.88
CA GLN A 93 -7.85 -6.23 5.25
C GLN A 93 -8.39 -4.82 5.44
N TRP A 94 -9.38 -4.67 6.32
CA TRP A 94 -9.85 -3.36 6.75
C TRP A 94 -8.83 -2.72 7.71
N PRO A 95 -8.51 -1.42 7.57
CA PRO A 95 -9.15 -0.40 6.70
C PRO A 95 -8.56 -0.22 5.29
N ALA A 96 -7.57 -1.02 4.89
CA ALA A 96 -6.92 -0.87 3.58
C ALA A 96 -7.61 -1.61 2.42
N LYS A 97 -8.81 -2.15 2.64
CA LYS A 97 -9.52 -2.98 1.65
C LYS A 97 -9.63 -2.28 0.30
N PHE A 98 -10.09 -1.03 0.29
CA PHE A 98 -10.22 -0.19 -0.91
C PHE A 98 -9.37 1.08 -0.86
N SER A 99 -8.57 1.24 0.19
CA SER A 99 -7.79 2.46 0.38
C SER A 99 -6.66 2.55 -0.64
N LEU A 100 -6.48 3.76 -1.19
CA LEU A 100 -5.40 4.08 -2.14
C LEU A 100 -4.35 5.01 -1.51
N TRP A 101 -4.72 5.68 -0.43
CA TRP A 101 -3.82 6.58 0.29
C TRP A 101 -3.76 6.22 1.77
N TYR A 102 -2.59 6.40 2.35
CA TYR A 102 -2.39 6.41 3.79
C TYR A 102 -1.29 7.40 4.15
N PHE A 103 -1.33 7.92 5.37
CA PHE A 103 -0.22 8.67 5.95
C PHE A 103 -0.25 8.61 7.47
N ARG A 104 0.84 9.10 8.08
CA ARG A 104 1.02 9.18 9.52
C ARG A 104 0.96 10.64 9.99
N PRO A 105 -0.21 11.17 10.40
CA PRO A 105 -0.26 12.48 11.05
C PRO A 105 0.36 12.42 12.45
N GLU A 106 0.80 13.57 12.97
CA GLU A 106 1.18 13.73 14.37
C GLU A 106 -0.04 13.73 15.31
N GLY A 107 -1.18 14.25 14.83
CA GLY A 107 -2.42 14.37 15.58
C GLY A 107 -3.55 13.43 15.11
N ASP A 108 -4.77 13.94 15.15
CA ASP A 108 -5.95 13.23 14.66
C ASP A 108 -5.95 13.10 13.14
N CYS A 109 -6.61 12.05 12.64
CA CYS A 109 -6.77 11.86 11.22
C CYS A 109 -7.71 12.95 10.67
N PRO A 110 -7.28 13.73 9.67
CA PRO A 110 -8.19 14.60 8.94
C PRO A 110 -9.40 13.82 8.40
N PRO A 111 -10.59 14.42 8.36
CA PRO A 111 -11.78 13.75 7.84
C PRO A 111 -11.66 13.44 6.34
N THR A 112 -10.85 14.22 5.62
CA THR A 112 -10.58 14.03 4.20
C THR A 112 -9.10 14.26 3.86
N TRP A 113 -8.64 13.60 2.81
CA TRP A 113 -7.32 13.84 2.21
C TRP A 113 -7.42 13.70 0.69
N TYR A 114 -6.89 14.68 -0.06
CA TYR A 114 -7.12 14.81 -1.51
C TYR A 114 -8.61 14.75 -1.91
N ASN A 115 -9.48 15.36 -1.09
CA ASN A 115 -10.95 15.30 -1.21
C ASN A 115 -11.57 13.89 -1.08
N GLN A 116 -10.80 12.91 -0.60
CA GLN A 116 -11.26 11.54 -0.38
C GLN A 116 -11.51 11.28 1.11
N PRO A 117 -12.57 10.53 1.47
CA PRO A 117 -12.97 10.34 2.86
C PRO A 117 -12.02 9.41 3.64
N LEU A 118 -11.83 9.72 4.93
CA LEU A 118 -11.20 8.83 5.89
C LEU A 118 -12.02 7.54 6.05
N VAL A 119 -11.38 6.39 5.92
CA VAL A 119 -11.98 5.09 6.22
C VAL A 119 -11.87 4.81 7.71
N ALA A 120 -10.63 4.78 8.21
CA ALA A 120 -10.31 4.67 9.61
C ALA A 120 -8.81 4.82 9.86
N ARG A 121 -8.50 4.99 11.14
CA ARG A 121 -7.15 4.90 11.69
C ARG A 121 -6.83 3.47 12.08
N TYR A 122 -5.67 2.98 11.67
CA TYR A 122 -5.03 1.82 12.30
C TYR A 122 -3.74 2.28 12.95
N LYS A 123 -3.73 2.28 14.29
CA LYS A 123 -2.59 2.76 15.11
C LYS A 123 -2.13 4.16 14.64
N LYS A 124 -0.96 4.31 14.02
CA LYS A 124 -0.46 5.63 13.59
C LYS A 124 -0.83 5.99 12.13
N HIS A 125 -1.39 5.06 11.36
CA HIS A 125 -1.74 5.29 9.96
C HIS A 125 -3.23 5.59 9.79
N CYS A 126 -3.52 6.66 9.06
CA CYS A 126 -4.87 7.01 8.62
C CYS A 126 -5.04 6.54 7.16
N PHE A 127 -6.11 5.81 6.88
CA PHE A 127 -6.36 5.22 5.56
C PHE A 127 -7.54 5.90 4.87
N TYR A 128 -7.38 6.21 3.59
CA TYR A 128 -8.37 6.93 2.79
C TYR A 128 -8.70 6.13 1.53
N GLN A 129 -10.00 6.00 1.27
CA GLN A 129 -10.52 5.34 0.07
C GLN A 129 -11.07 6.38 -0.89
N PRO A 130 -10.91 6.17 -2.21
CA PRO A 130 -11.49 7.08 -3.19
C PRO A 130 -13.01 7.04 -3.12
N THR A 131 -13.69 8.10 -3.52
CA THR A 131 -15.11 8.01 -3.88
C THR A 131 -15.27 7.22 -5.19
N ALA A 132 -16.45 6.67 -5.46
CA ALA A 132 -16.72 6.00 -6.74
C ALA A 132 -16.54 6.95 -7.94
N ALA A 133 -16.81 8.25 -7.77
CA ALA A 133 -16.58 9.26 -8.79
C ALA A 133 -15.09 9.42 -9.13
N GLU A 134 -14.21 9.35 -8.12
CA GLU A 134 -12.75 9.43 -8.32
C GLU A 134 -12.19 8.14 -8.91
N CYS A 135 -12.65 7.00 -8.39
CA CYS A 135 -12.17 5.69 -8.81
C CYS A 135 -13.16 4.57 -8.49
N ASP A 136 -14.11 4.31 -9.39
CA ASP A 136 -15.01 3.17 -9.26
C ASP A 136 -14.29 1.82 -9.41
N ASN A 137 -13.22 1.79 -10.22
CA ASN A 137 -12.47 0.57 -10.53
C ASN A 137 -12.04 -0.23 -9.29
N ILE A 138 -11.62 0.44 -8.21
CA ILE A 138 -11.10 -0.25 -7.01
C ILE A 138 -12.17 -1.10 -6.30
N TYR A 139 -13.44 -0.75 -6.46
CA TYR A 139 -14.57 -1.49 -5.92
C TYR A 139 -14.91 -2.72 -6.75
N ASN A 140 -14.49 -2.72 -8.02
CA ASN A 140 -14.67 -3.80 -8.97
C ASN A 140 -13.41 -4.68 -9.13
N THR A 141 -12.37 -4.48 -8.32
CA THR A 141 -11.20 -5.38 -8.32
C THR A 141 -11.50 -6.63 -7.49
N TYR A 142 -11.93 -7.72 -8.13
CA TYR A 142 -12.02 -9.08 -7.54
C TYR A 142 -10.69 -9.79 -7.73
#